data_AF-K7NBN7-F1
#
_entry.id   AF-K7NBN7-F1
#
_cell.length_a   1.000
_cell.length_b   1.000
_cell.length_c   1.000
_cell.angle_alpha   90.00
_cell.angle_beta   90.00
_cell.angle_gamma   90.00
#
_symmetry.space_group_name_H-M   'P 1'
#
loop_
_entity.id
_entity.type
_entity.pdbx_description
1 polymer ?
#
loop_
_entity_poly.entity_id
_entity_poly.type
_entity_poly.pdbx_seq_one_letter_code
_entity_poly.pdbx_strand_id
1 'polypeptide(L)'
;MEMHFVRTEPEARRIAETFCAENTQTKTPMRVQQLSYPSDTDHSSGELYIYALSPAGFIIVSGDTRAHTILGYSFDNNLDLNHDNVRSMIEAYQKQISSLD
;
A
#
# COMPACT_ATOMS: atom_id res chain seq x y z
N MET A 1 -15.01 24.14 0.66
CA MET A 1 -14.09 23.39 1.53
C MET A 1 -13.50 22.32 0.64
N GLU A 2 -12.29 22.49 0.15
CA GLU A 2 -11.65 21.48 -0.70
C GLU A 2 -11.48 20.21 0.11
N MET A 3 -12.23 19.18 -0.23
CA MET A 3 -12.03 17.85 0.34
C MET A 3 -10.77 17.30 -0.31
N HIS A 4 -9.67 17.25 0.44
CA HIS A 4 -8.49 16.51 0.02
C HIS A 4 -8.80 15.02 0.13
N PHE A 5 -9.17 14.40 -0.99
CA PHE A 5 -9.39 12.94 -1.09
C PHE A 5 -8.09 12.14 -1.14
N VAL A 6 -7.00 12.77 -0.75
CA VAL A 6 -5.65 12.31 -1.01
C VAL A 6 -5.06 11.82 0.29
N ARG A 7 -4.57 10.58 0.28
CA ARG A 7 -3.79 9.98 1.36
C ARG A 7 -2.31 10.20 1.06
N THR A 8 -1.60 10.73 2.05
CA THR A 8 -0.15 10.93 1.98
C THR A 8 0.59 9.65 2.36
N GLU A 9 1.87 9.52 1.97
CA GLU A 9 2.70 8.36 2.38
C GLU A 9 2.75 8.17 3.91
N PRO A 10 2.91 9.21 4.74
CA PRO A 10 2.92 9.03 6.19
C PRO A 10 1.59 8.50 6.74
N GLU A 11 0.46 8.87 6.14
CA GLU A 11 -0.86 8.36 6.53
C GLU A 11 -1.03 6.90 6.09
N ALA A 12 -0.65 6.57 4.86
CA ALA A 12 -0.68 5.21 4.34
C ALA A 12 0.22 4.26 5.15
N ARG A 13 1.39 4.74 5.60
CA ARG A 13 2.31 3.99 6.47
C ARG A 13 1.66 3.66 7.81
N ARG A 14 1.06 4.65 8.48
CA ARG A 14 0.37 4.42 9.77
C ARG A 14 -0.75 3.39 9.62
N ILE A 15 -1.52 3.50 8.53
CA ILE A 15 -2.56 2.52 8.20
C ILE A 15 -1.99 1.11 8.04
N ALA A 16 -0.88 0.97 7.29
CA ALA A 16 -0.22 -0.33 7.13
C ALA A 16 0.30 -0.89 8.46
N GLU A 17 0.87 -0.05 9.31
CA GLU A 17 1.38 -0.43 10.64
C GLU A 17 0.25 -0.90 11.56
N THR A 18 -0.85 -0.15 11.64
CA THR A 18 -2.04 -0.52 12.39
C THR A 18 -2.63 -1.83 11.87
N PHE A 19 -2.83 -1.95 10.55
CA PHE A 19 -3.37 -3.17 9.94
C PHE A 19 -2.48 -4.38 10.21
N CYS A 20 -1.16 -4.23 10.09
CA CYS A 20 -0.20 -5.27 10.43
C CYS A 20 -0.34 -5.70 11.90
N ALA A 21 -0.36 -4.73 12.82
CA ALA A 21 -0.44 -5.01 14.26
C ALA A 21 -1.75 -5.70 14.68
N GLU A 22 -2.88 -5.37 14.04
CA GLU A 22 -4.19 -5.97 14.33
C GLU A 22 -4.30 -7.41 13.78
N ASN A 23 -3.70 -7.68 12.63
CA ASN A 23 -3.89 -8.95 11.92
C ASN A 23 -2.81 -10.00 12.21
N THR A 24 -1.74 -9.64 12.92
CA THR A 24 -0.64 -10.58 13.25
C THR A 24 -0.54 -10.92 14.72
N GLN A 25 -1.53 -10.57 15.56
CA GLN A 25 -1.48 -10.76 17.02
C GLN A 25 -1.31 -12.22 17.47
N THR A 26 -1.54 -13.19 16.57
CA THR A 26 -1.42 -14.64 16.85
C THR A 26 -0.27 -15.33 16.10
N LYS A 27 0.48 -14.60 15.26
CA LYS A 27 1.63 -15.08 14.47
C LYS A 27 2.91 -14.34 14.85
N THR A 28 4.04 -14.80 14.31
CA THR A 28 5.38 -14.16 14.41
C THR A 28 5.28 -12.64 14.30
N PRO A 29 5.99 -11.85 15.15
CA PRO A 29 5.91 -10.40 15.14
C PRO A 29 6.32 -9.85 13.76
N MET A 30 5.34 -9.28 13.05
CA MET A 30 5.56 -8.68 11.75
C MET A 30 5.79 -7.18 11.88
N ARG A 31 6.59 -6.62 10.96
CA ARG A 31 6.88 -5.18 10.94
C ARG A 31 6.81 -4.65 9.53
N VAL A 32 6.17 -3.49 9.37
CA VAL A 32 6.23 -2.69 8.15
C VAL A 32 7.67 -2.17 7.99
N GLN A 33 8.26 -2.38 6.82
CA GLN A 33 9.62 -1.92 6.50
C GLN A 33 9.58 -0.60 5.71
N GLN A 34 10.30 -0.55 4.59
CA GLN A 34 10.38 0.59 3.69
C GLN A 34 9.25 0.59 2.67
N LEU A 35 8.95 1.79 2.17
CA LEU A 35 8.08 1.96 1.01
C LEU A 35 8.76 1.28 -0.18
N SER A 36 8.05 0.37 -0.83
CA SER A 36 8.51 -0.37 -2.01
C SER A 36 7.95 0.22 -3.31
N TYR A 37 6.82 0.92 -3.24
CA TYR A 37 6.21 1.64 -4.35
C TYR A 37 5.37 2.83 -3.83
N PRO A 38 5.39 4.01 -4.48
CA PRO A 38 6.19 4.36 -5.65
C PRO A 38 7.70 4.42 -5.35
N SER A 39 8.54 4.22 -6.37
CA SER A 39 10.01 4.22 -6.24
C SER A 39 10.63 5.62 -6.32
N ASP A 40 9.92 6.58 -6.90
CA ASP A 40 10.40 7.95 -7.01
C ASP A 40 10.12 8.73 -5.71
N THR A 41 11.15 9.45 -5.26
CA THR A 41 11.16 10.28 -4.05
C THR A 41 10.35 11.57 -4.18
N ASP A 42 9.64 11.77 -5.30
CA ASP A 42 8.58 12.76 -5.33
C ASP A 42 7.47 12.24 -4.43
N HIS A 43 7.54 12.64 -3.16
CA HIS A 43 6.53 12.45 -2.11
C HIS A 43 5.19 13.14 -2.45
N SER A 44 4.95 13.44 -3.73
CA SER A 44 3.63 13.65 -4.28
C SER A 44 2.79 12.42 -4.01
N SER A 45 1.60 12.68 -3.49
CA SER A 45 0.47 11.77 -3.40
C SER A 45 0.43 10.78 -4.57
N GLY A 46 0.70 9.50 -4.30
CA GLY A 46 0.56 8.43 -5.28
C GLY A 46 -0.83 7.83 -5.19
N GLU A 47 -1.33 7.18 -6.24
CA GLU A 47 -2.64 6.52 -6.22
C GLU A 47 -2.65 5.28 -5.31
N LEU A 48 -1.49 4.70 -4.99
CA LEU A 48 -1.32 3.61 -4.04
C LEU A 48 0.09 3.57 -3.47
N TYR A 49 0.24 2.94 -2.31
CA TYR A 49 1.48 2.73 -1.59
C TYR A 49 1.67 1.25 -1.29
N ILE A 50 2.86 0.70 -1.56
CA ILE A 50 3.20 -0.69 -1.26
C ILE A 50 4.31 -0.73 -0.24
N TYR A 51 4.10 -1.45 0.86
CA TYR A 51 5.09 -1.65 1.91
C TYR A 51 5.47 -3.12 1.99
N ALA A 52 6.78 -3.40 2.03
CA ALA A 52 7.29 -4.72 2.36
C ALA A 52 7.16 -4.97 3.87
N LEU A 53 6.94 -6.21 4.26
CA LEU A 53 6.92 -6.65 5.66
C LEU A 53 8.18 -7.45 6.01
N SER A 54 8.53 -7.48 7.29
CA SER A 54 9.52 -8.41 7.86
C SER A 54 8.78 -9.41 8.76
N PRO A 55 9.08 -10.72 8.71
CA PRO A 55 10.15 -11.39 7.93
C PRO A 55 9.82 -11.64 6.45
N ALA A 56 8.54 -11.65 6.07
CA ALA A 56 8.07 -11.76 4.70
C ALA A 56 6.70 -11.09 4.59
N GLY A 57 6.25 -10.73 3.39
CA GLY A 57 4.92 -10.17 3.17
C GLY A 57 4.92 -8.77 2.57
N PHE A 58 3.72 -8.28 2.30
CA PHE A 58 3.48 -6.94 1.80
C PHE A 58 2.09 -6.44 2.20
N ILE A 59 1.92 -5.12 2.18
CA ILE A 59 0.61 -4.45 2.28
C ILE A 59 0.53 -3.40 1.17
N ILE A 60 -0.58 -3.39 0.44
CA ILE A 60 -0.95 -2.38 -0.56
C ILE A 60 -2.04 -1.50 0.05
N VAL A 61 -1.73 -0.21 0.20
CA VAL A 61 -2.64 0.80 0.74
C VAL A 61 -3.06 1.74 -0.40
N SER A 62 -4.34 2.04 -0.51
CA SER A 62 -4.81 3.05 -1.47
C SER A 62 -4.22 4.43 -1.15
N GLY A 63 -4.00 5.24 -2.18
CA GLY A 63 -3.63 6.65 -2.07
C GLY A 63 -4.81 7.61 -2.07
N ASP A 64 -6.03 7.12 -2.31
CA ASP A 64 -7.26 7.91 -2.30
C ASP A 64 -8.18 7.46 -1.16
N THR A 65 -8.81 8.40 -0.47
CA THR A 65 -9.70 8.14 0.67
C THR A 65 -11.08 7.64 0.26
N ARG A 66 -11.46 7.79 -1.02
CA ARG A 66 -12.71 7.27 -1.61
C ARG A 66 -12.60 5.79 -1.97
N ALA A 67 -11.38 5.31 -2.25
CA ALA A 67 -11.10 3.89 -2.49
C ALA A 67 -11.04 3.06 -1.20
N HIS A 68 -11.15 1.74 -1.33
CA HIS A 68 -10.85 0.82 -0.23
C HIS A 68 -9.44 1.06 0.32
N THR A 69 -9.33 1.18 1.64
CA THR A 69 -8.07 1.53 2.30
C THR A 69 -6.95 0.51 2.06
N ILE A 70 -7.24 -0.77 2.26
CA ILE A 70 -6.30 -1.88 1.99
C ILE A 70 -6.74 -2.55 0.69
N LEU A 71 -5.87 -2.50 -0.32
CA LEU A 71 -6.15 -3.05 -1.66
C LEU A 71 -5.70 -4.51 -1.78
N GLY A 72 -4.70 -4.91 -1.00
CA GLY A 72 -4.17 -6.27 -0.98
C GLY A 72 -3.08 -6.42 0.06
N TYR A 73 -2.89 -7.64 0.55
CA TYR A 73 -1.82 -7.95 1.50
C TYR A 73 -1.45 -9.43 1.44
N SER A 74 -0.28 -9.73 1.96
CA SER A 74 0.18 -11.09 2.25
C SER A 74 1.10 -11.02 3.45
N PHE A 75 0.91 -11.93 4.41
CA PHE A 75 1.80 -12.03 5.58
C PHE A 75 2.84 -13.15 5.45
N ASP A 76 2.72 -13.97 4.41
CA ASP A 76 3.51 -15.19 4.26
C ASP A 76 4.47 -15.12 3.05
N ASN A 77 4.18 -14.26 2.04
CA ASN A 77 4.98 -14.15 0.81
C ASN A 77 5.23 -12.70 0.38
N ASN A 78 6.45 -12.42 -0.11
CA ASN A 78 6.82 -11.13 -0.68
C ASN A 78 6.20 -10.90 -2.06
N LEU A 79 6.00 -9.63 -2.41
CA LEU A 79 5.56 -9.22 -3.74
C LEU A 79 6.78 -8.91 -4.61
N ASP A 80 6.89 -9.55 -5.78
CA ASP A 80 7.88 -9.22 -6.79
C ASP A 80 7.38 -8.09 -7.69
N LEU A 81 7.78 -6.86 -7.38
CA LEU A 81 7.40 -5.66 -8.14
C LEU A 81 7.97 -5.62 -9.56
N ASN A 82 8.97 -6.45 -9.88
CA ASN A 82 9.55 -6.50 -11.22
C ASN A 82 8.83 -7.47 -12.15
N HIS A 83 7.96 -8.33 -11.63
CA HIS A 83 7.20 -9.27 -12.43
C HIS A 83 6.11 -8.54 -13.23
N ASP A 84 6.02 -8.79 -14.55
CA ASP A 84 5.11 -8.07 -15.47
C ASP A 84 3.65 -8.08 -15.00
N ASN A 85 3.13 -9.24 -14.58
CA ASN A 85 1.77 -9.36 -14.04
C ASN A 85 1.54 -8.46 -12.81
N VAL A 86 2.52 -8.31 -11.93
CA VAL A 86 2.42 -7.44 -10.75
C VAL A 86 2.43 -5.98 -11.17
N ARG A 87 3.28 -5.61 -12.14
CA ARG A 87 3.29 -4.25 -12.72
C ARG A 87 1.95 -3.90 -13.36
N SER A 88 1.39 -4.81 -14.17
CA SER A 88 0.06 -4.62 -14.78
C SER A 88 -1.06 -4.51 -13.74
N MET A 89 -0.98 -5.25 -12.63
CA MET A 89 -1.92 -5.13 -11.51
C MET A 89 -1.83 -3.74 -10.85
N ILE A 90 -0.62 -3.25 -10.59
CA ILE A 90 -0.39 -1.92 -10.02
C ILE A 90 -0.97 -0.84 -10.93
N GLU A 91 -0.65 -0.88 -12.23
CA GLU A 91 -1.19 0.06 -13.22
C GLU A 91 -2.73 0.02 -13.30
N ALA A 92 -3.33 -1.16 -13.17
CA ALA A 92 -4.78 -1.31 -13.15
C ALA A 92 -5.40 -0.67 -11.90
N TYR A 93 -4.78 -0.81 -10.72
CA TYR A 93 -5.24 -0.12 -9.51
C TYR A 93 -5.10 1.39 -9.64
N GLN A 94 -3.98 1.90 -10.14
CA GLN A 94 -3.81 3.34 -10.36
C GLN A 94 -4.89 3.92 -11.28
N LYS A 95 -5.21 3.22 -12.38
CA LYS A 95 -6.29 3.63 -13.30
C LYS A 95 -7.66 3.63 -12.63
N GLN A 96 -7.96 2.61 -11.84
CA GLN A 96 -9.24 2.53 -11.13
C GLN A 96 -9.38 3.67 -10.10
N ILE A 97 -8.32 3.91 -9.32
CA ILE A 97 -8.31 4.94 -8.27
C ILE A 97 -8.39 6.35 -8.86
N SER A 98 -7.65 6.62 -9.94
CA SER A 98 -7.71 7.93 -10.64
C SER A 98 -9.04 8.17 -11.36
N SER A 99 -9.81 7.11 -11.66
CA SER A 99 -11.15 7.20 -12.24
C SER A 99 -12.28 7.35 -11.21
N LEU A 100 -11.96 7.44 -9.92
CA LEU A 100 -12.97 7.68 -8.89
C LEU A 100 -13.46 9.13 -8.99
N ASP A 101 -14.78 9.28 -9.18
CA ASP A 101 -15.50 10.56 -9.14
C ASP A 101 -15.72 11.05 -7.69
#